data_AF-A0A418MZK6-F1
#
_entry.id   AF-A0A418MZK6-F1
#
_cell.length_a   1.000
_cell.length_b   1.000
_cell.length_c   1.000
_cell.angle_alpha   90.00
_cell.angle_beta   90.00
_cell.angle_gamma   90.00
#
_symmetry.space_group_name_H-M   'P 1'
#
loop_
_entity.id
_entity.type
_entity.pdbx_description
1 polymer ?
#
loop_
_entity_poly.entity_id
_entity_poly.type
_entity_poly.pdbx_seq_one_letter_code
_entity_poly.pdbx_strand_id
1 'polypeptide(L)'
;MVADATTARRLVDAGVRVVGVQAAVTLRVAGGAIVHPDEALTVEAALAAYTRTAAEALGVADQAGVPRGGAAADLVELCRPPSRRYGGYLPSRTPPYRRNGRALTP
;
A
#
# COMPACT_ATOMS: atom_id res chain seq x y z
N MET A 1 -5.85 -17.82 11.45
CA MET A 1 -4.79 -17.01 12.08
C MET A 1 -5.10 -15.56 11.75
N VAL A 2 -5.75 -14.82 12.67
CA VAL A 2 -6.21 -13.45 12.42
C VAL A 2 -5.01 -12.52 12.61
N ALA A 3 -4.64 -11.75 11.58
CA ALA A 3 -3.70 -10.65 11.79
C ALA A 3 -4.37 -9.65 12.73
N ASP A 4 -3.82 -9.47 13.94
CA ASP A 4 -4.39 -8.57 14.93
C ASP A 4 -4.36 -7.12 14.41
N ALA A 5 -5.28 -6.29 14.89
CA ALA A 5 -5.41 -4.89 14.48
C ALA A 5 -4.11 -4.08 14.59
N THR A 6 -3.20 -4.47 15.49
CA THR A 6 -1.86 -3.89 15.66
C THR A 6 -0.95 -4.22 14.49
N THR A 7 -1.03 -5.43 13.94
CA THR A 7 -0.29 -5.86 12.75
C THR A 7 -0.78 -5.14 11.50
N ALA A 8 -2.10 -5.03 11.32
CA ALA A 8 -2.69 -4.23 10.25
C ALA A 8 -2.26 -2.75 10.34
N ARG A 9 -2.27 -2.18 11.56
CA ARG A 9 -1.85 -0.80 11.81
C ARG A 9 -0.36 -0.57 11.55
N ARG A 10 0.51 -1.52 11.90
CA ARG A 10 1.95 -1.46 11.56
C ARG A 10 2.21 -1.50 10.06
N LEU A 11 1.44 -2.28 9.31
CA LEU A 11 1.56 -2.32 7.84
C LEU A 11 1.12 -1.02 7.17
N VAL A 12 0.08 -0.38 7.72
CA VAL A 12 -0.40 0.94 7.30
C VAL A 12 0.60 2.04 7.69
N ASP A 13 1.05 2.06 8.94
CA ASP A 13 2.01 3.06 9.47
C ASP A 13 3.39 2.93 8.82
N ALA A 14 3.79 1.72 8.41
CA ALA A 14 5.05 1.52 7.72
C ALA A 14 5.00 2.00 6.26
N GLY A 15 3.81 2.22 5.66
CA GLY A 15 3.67 2.59 4.25
C GLY A 15 4.23 1.55 3.25
N VAL A 16 4.74 0.41 3.74
CA VAL A 16 5.64 -0.51 3.03
C VAL A 16 5.01 -1.09 1.78
N ARG A 17 3.71 -1.41 1.81
CA ARG A 17 3.03 -2.03 0.65
C ARG A 17 2.61 -1.03 -0.41
N VAL A 18 2.25 0.20 -0.03
CA VAL A 18 1.96 1.28 -0.99
C VAL A 18 3.25 1.74 -1.67
N VAL A 19 4.36 1.78 -0.93
CA VAL A 19 5.69 2.06 -1.50
C VAL A 19 6.10 0.98 -2.50
N GLY A 20 5.84 -0.30 -2.20
CA GLY A 20 6.10 -1.41 -3.12
C GLY A 20 5.30 -1.32 -4.42
N VAL A 21 4.00 -1.01 -4.35
CA VAL A 21 3.16 -0.78 -5.54
C VAL A 21 3.64 0.44 -6.33
N GLN A 22 3.96 1.55 -5.65
CA GLN A 22 4.49 2.74 -6.30
C GLN A 22 5.82 2.46 -7.00
N ALA A 23 6.72 1.70 -6.36
CA ALA A 23 7.99 1.30 -6.96
C ALA A 23 7.76 0.43 -8.20
N ALA A 24 6.88 -0.58 -8.15
CA ALA A 24 6.59 -1.45 -9.28
C ALA A 24 5.96 -0.71 -10.48
N VAL A 25 5.19 0.35 -10.22
CA VAL A 25 4.53 1.15 -11.27
C VAL A 25 5.43 2.23 -11.84
N THR A 26 6.34 2.80 -11.02
CA THR A 26 7.16 3.95 -11.45
C THR A 26 8.60 3.58 -11.78
N LEU A 27 9.07 2.44 -11.29
CA LEU A 27 10.47 1.99 -11.30
C LEU A 27 11.47 3.09 -10.92
N ARG A 28 11.03 3.98 -10.03
CA ARG A 28 11.81 5.11 -9.56
C ARG A 28 12.58 4.71 -8.31
N VAL A 29 13.90 4.73 -8.39
CA VAL A 29 14.78 4.52 -7.23
C VAL A 29 14.77 5.76 -6.33
N ALA A 30 15.30 5.63 -5.10
CA ALA A 30 15.32 6.72 -4.12
C ALA A 30 16.00 8.01 -4.64
N GLY A 31 17.01 7.89 -5.50
CA GLY A 31 17.68 9.02 -6.16
C GLY A 31 16.88 9.70 -7.28
N GLY A 32 15.66 9.23 -7.56
CA GLY A 32 14.77 9.80 -8.57
C GLY A 32 14.98 9.26 -9.98
N ALA A 33 16.03 8.48 -10.25
CA ALA A 33 16.24 7.82 -11.54
C ALA A 33 15.16 6.75 -11.80
N ILE A 34 14.76 6.61 -13.06
CA ILE A 34 13.87 5.54 -13.53
C ILE A 34 14.76 4.45 -14.11
N VAL A 35 14.56 3.20 -13.70
CA VAL A 35 15.29 2.04 -14.21
C VAL A 35 14.35 1.16 -15.03
N HIS A 36 14.80 0.65 -16.18
CA HIS A 36 14.05 -0.27 -17.05
C HIS A 36 12.56 0.10 -17.24
N PRO A 37 12.24 1.30 -17.77
CA PRO A 37 10.86 1.80 -17.82
C PRO A 37 9.87 0.88 -18.56
N ASP A 38 10.37 0.06 -19.49
CA ASP A 38 9.56 -0.88 -20.25
C ASP A 38 9.06 -2.08 -19.40
N GLU A 39 9.65 -2.30 -18.22
CA GLU A 39 9.22 -3.33 -17.25
C GLU A 39 8.17 -2.80 -16.24
N ALA A 40 7.78 -1.52 -16.35
CA ALA A 40 6.86 -0.91 -15.41
C ALA A 40 5.49 -1.58 -15.46
N LEU A 41 4.96 -1.93 -14.29
CA LEU A 41 3.64 -2.54 -14.19
C LEU A 41 2.54 -1.48 -14.27
N THR A 42 1.38 -1.88 -14.79
CA THR A 42 0.15 -1.11 -14.57
C THR A 42 -0.22 -1.18 -13.08
N VAL A 43 -1.00 -0.21 -12.60
CA VAL A 43 -1.49 -0.22 -11.20
C VAL A 43 -2.26 -1.50 -10.90
N GLU A 44 -3.07 -1.98 -11.84
CA GLU A 44 -3.82 -3.22 -11.70
C GLU A 44 -2.91 -4.44 -11.58
N ALA A 45 -1.89 -4.54 -12.45
CA ALA A 45 -0.91 -5.63 -12.40
C ALA A 45 -0.11 -5.61 -11.09
N ALA A 46 0.29 -4.42 -10.61
CA ALA A 46 0.95 -4.29 -9.32
C ALA A 46 0.03 -4.69 -8.14
N LEU A 47 -1.24 -4.29 -8.15
CA LEU A 47 -2.19 -4.71 -7.12
C LEU A 47 -2.44 -6.22 -7.15
N ALA A 48 -2.57 -6.83 -8.33
CA ALA A 48 -2.70 -8.27 -8.48
C ALA A 48 -1.46 -9.01 -7.94
N ALA A 49 -0.26 -8.51 -8.23
CA ALA A 49 1.01 -9.05 -7.72
C ALA A 49 1.05 -9.08 -6.18
N TYR A 50 0.54 -8.03 -5.53
CA TYR A 50 0.51 -7.91 -4.06
C TYR A 50 -0.72 -8.56 -3.40
N THR A 51 -1.65 -9.12 -4.17
CA THR A 51 -2.89 -9.72 -3.65
C THR A 51 -3.06 -11.14 -4.18
N ARG A 52 -3.84 -11.32 -5.26
CA ARG A 52 -4.18 -12.62 -5.84
C ARG A 52 -2.93 -13.43 -6.18
N THR A 53 -1.98 -12.85 -6.91
CA THR A 53 -0.80 -13.58 -7.39
C THR A 53 0.16 -13.93 -6.25
N ALA A 54 0.26 -13.07 -5.22
CA ALA A 54 0.99 -13.44 -4.01
C ALA A 54 0.32 -14.61 -3.26
N ALA A 55 -1.01 -14.62 -3.16
CA ALA A 55 -1.74 -15.71 -2.51
C ALA A 55 -1.61 -17.02 -3.30
N GLU A 56 -1.63 -16.96 -4.63
CA GLU A 56 -1.35 -18.10 -5.52
C GLU A 56 0.07 -18.63 -5.30
N ALA A 57 1.08 -17.75 -5.34
CA ALA A 57 2.48 -18.12 -5.16
C ALA A 57 2.77 -18.75 -3.79
N LEU A 58 2.02 -18.36 -2.76
CA LEU A 58 2.13 -18.88 -1.40
C LEU A 58 1.24 -20.10 -1.13
N GLY A 59 0.43 -20.55 -2.10
CA GLY A 59 -0.47 -21.69 -1.93
C GLY A 59 -1.66 -21.43 -0.99
N VAL A 60 -2.07 -20.17 -0.84
CA VAL A 60 -3.16 -19.74 0.07
C VAL A 60 -4.30 -19.02 -0.66
N ALA A 61 -4.39 -19.13 -1.99
CA ALA A 61 -5.44 -18.50 -2.81
C ALA A 61 -6.87 -18.95 -2.46
N ASP A 62 -7.02 -20.14 -1.86
CA ASP A 62 -8.31 -20.61 -1.35
C ASP A 62 -8.76 -19.86 -0.10
N GLN A 63 -7.83 -19.17 0.57
CA GLN A 63 -8.06 -18.49 1.84
C GLN A 63 -7.95 -16.96 1.72
N ALA A 64 -7.12 -16.41 0.82
CA ALA A 64 -6.84 -14.97 0.78
C ALA A 64 -6.54 -14.45 -0.64
N GLY A 65 -6.39 -13.13 -0.76
CA GLY A 65 -5.91 -12.46 -1.98
C GLY A 65 -7.01 -11.98 -2.94
N VAL A 66 -8.27 -12.42 -2.77
CA VAL A 66 -9.42 -11.94 -3.54
C VAL A 66 -10.64 -11.76 -2.63
N PRO A 67 -11.36 -10.63 -2.70
CA PRO A 67 -12.60 -10.44 -1.95
C PRO A 67 -13.72 -11.31 -2.54
N ARG A 68 -13.97 -12.46 -1.91
CA ARG A 68 -15.04 -13.40 -2.27
C ARG A 68 -15.60 -14.10 -1.03
N GLY A 69 -16.80 -14.66 -1.15
CA GLY A 69 -17.36 -15.52 -0.12
C GLY A 69 -16.43 -16.68 0.25
N GLY A 70 -16.30 -16.96 1.55
CA GLY A 70 -15.46 -18.04 2.08
C GLY A 70 -13.97 -17.73 2.19
N ALA A 71 -13.48 -16.60 1.66
CA ALA A 71 -12.12 -16.13 1.90
C ALA A 71 -12.02 -15.37 3.23
N ALA A 72 -10.80 -15.24 3.76
CA ALA A 72 -10.47 -14.39 4.89
C ALA A 72 -10.82 -12.93 4.56
N ALA A 73 -11.47 -12.25 5.51
CA ALA A 73 -11.92 -10.87 5.37
C ALA A 73 -10.80 -9.84 5.63
N ASP A 74 -9.64 -10.04 5.01
CA ASP A 74 -8.49 -9.14 5.08
C ASP A 74 -8.67 -7.99 4.09
N LEU A 75 -9.53 -7.04 4.43
CA LEU A 75 -9.88 -5.89 3.59
C LEU A 75 -9.13 -4.63 4.00
N VAL A 76 -8.83 -3.78 3.01
CA VAL A 76 -8.28 -2.45 3.21
C VAL A 76 -9.25 -1.43 2.64
N GLU A 77 -9.73 -0.52 3.48
CA GLU A 77 -10.55 0.61 3.06
C GLU A 77 -9.65 1.79 2.68
N LEU A 78 -9.89 2.38 1.51
CA LEU A 78 -9.14 3.52 1.01
C LEU A 78 -10.08 4.72 0.87
N CYS A 79 -9.69 5.87 1.42
CA CYS A 79 -10.45 7.11 1.23
C CYS A 79 -10.44 7.61 -0.23
N ARG A 80 -9.61 7.02 -1.10
CA ARG A 80 -9.48 7.37 -2.52
C ARG A 80 -9.17 6.12 -3.36
N PRO A 81 -9.49 6.11 -4.66
CA PRO A 81 -9.13 5.02 -5.55
C PRO A 81 -7.60 4.81 -5.59
N PRO A 82 -7.11 3.57 -5.58
CA PRO A 82 -5.67 3.27 -5.60
C PRO A 82 -5.01 3.62 -6.94
N SER A 83 -5.78 3.81 -8.00
CA SER A 83 -5.32 4.26 -9.32
C SER A 83 -5.10 5.77 -9.42
N ARG A 84 -5.57 6.54 -8.43
CA ARG A 84 -5.35 7.99 -8.41
C ARG A 84 -3.91 8.27 -7.98
N ARG A 85 -3.12 8.92 -8.85
CA ARG A 85 -1.81 9.45 -8.47
C ARG A 85 -1.95 10.31 -7.21
N TYR A 86 -1.03 10.16 -6.27
CA TYR A 86 -0.78 11.17 -5.24
C TYR A 86 -0.21 12.42 -5.93
N GLY A 87 -1.08 13.23 -6.53
CA GLY A 87 -0.75 14.57 -6.96
C GLY A 87 -0.63 15.46 -5.73
N GLY A 88 0.59 15.74 -5.28
CA GLY A 88 0.90 16.90 -4.45
C GLY A 88 0.55 16.82 -2.96
N TYR A 89 1.02 15.80 -2.24
CA TYR A 89 1.23 15.94 -0.79
C TYR A 89 2.51 15.24 -0.36
N LEU A 90 3.66 15.84 -0.69
CA LEU A 90 4.77 15.81 0.24
C LEU A 90 4.41 16.83 1.32
N PRO A 91 4.08 16.44 2.57
CA PRO A 91 4.10 17.40 3.64
C PRO A 91 5.52 17.95 3.68
N SER A 92 5.67 19.21 3.27
CA SER A 92 6.79 20.02 3.70
C SER A 92 6.86 19.86 5.22
N ARG A 93 7.89 19.15 5.69
CA ARG A 93 8.33 19.02 7.09
C ARG A 93 7.21 19.12 8.14
N THR A 94 6.90 17.97 8.74
CA THR A 94 6.10 17.80 9.97
C THR A 94 4.59 17.70 9.72
N PRO A 95 3.95 16.52 9.90
CA PRO A 95 2.49 16.45 9.99
C PRO A 95 2.04 17.15 11.28
N PRO A 96 1.02 18.02 11.26
CA PRO A 96 0.45 18.55 12.50
C PRO A 96 -0.39 17.45 13.16
N TYR A 97 0.25 16.55 13.89
CA TYR A 97 -0.45 15.72 14.86
C TYR A 97 -0.97 16.64 15.97
N ARG A 98 -2.26 16.96 15.95
CA ARG A 98 -2.94 17.53 17.13
C ARG A 98 -3.30 16.40 18.08
N ARG A 99 -2.71 16.41 19.27
CA ARG A 99 -3.21 15.66 20.43
C ARG A 99 -4.02 16.62 21.30
N ASN A 100 -5.29 16.32 21.55
CA ASN A 100 -6.16 17.07 22.46
C ASN A 100 -6.29 18.58 22.15
N GLY A 101 -6.50 18.92 20.88
CA GLY A 101 -6.87 20.30 20.48
C GLY A 101 -5.76 21.35 20.56
N ARG A 102 -4.57 21.04 21.08
CA ARG A 102 -3.42 21.97 21.12
C ARG A 102 -2.40 21.65 20.03
N ALA A 103 -1.90 22.71 19.38
CA ALA A 103 -0.76 22.63 18.50
C ALA A 103 0.51 22.41 19.35
N LEU A 104 1.35 21.45 18.95
CA LEU A 104 2.72 21.35 19.45
C LEU A 104 3.60 22.19 18.52
N THR A 105 4.13 23.29 19.03
CA THR A 105 5.20 24.06 18.39
C THR A 105 6.55 23.38 18.60
N PRO A 106 7.54 23.58 17.71
CA PRO A 106 8.88 23.00 17.84
C PRO A 106 9.59 23.41 19.12
#